data_AF-A0A354H0V5-F1
#
_entry.id   AF-A0A354H0V5-F1
#
_cell.length_a   1.000
_cell.length_b   1.000
_cell.length_c   1.000
_cell.angle_alpha   90.00
_cell.angle_beta   90.00
_cell.angle_gamma   90.00
#
_symmetry.space_group_name_H-M   'P 1'
#
loop_
_entity.id
_entity.type
_entity.pdbx_description
1 polymer ?
#
loop_
_entity_poly.entity_id
_entity_poly.type
_entity_poly.pdbx_seq_one_letter_code
_entity_poly.pdbx_strand_id
1 'polypeptide(L)'
;MFSLLHVTPRRNLSSIYKLGVNPDFAKCPRAECWFCSPSLRAWAIAHVAERHSVDPRDVVVIRVKVSPTQLTHRGKGLWTCSRVVREIVSVAVTFAPVAA
;
A
#
# COMPACT_ATOMS: atom_id res chain seq x y z
N MET A 1 0.27 12.56 -12.83
CA MET A 1 0.48 11.43 -11.89
C MET A 1 -0.53 11.49 -10.77
N PHE A 2 -1.03 10.35 -10.29
CA PHE A 2 -1.88 10.30 -9.09
C PHE A 2 -1.04 9.99 -7.86
N SER A 3 -1.32 10.71 -6.77
CA SER A 3 -0.76 10.43 -5.44
C SER A 3 -1.73 9.54 -4.69
N LEU A 4 -1.38 8.26 -4.55
CA LEU A 4 -2.21 7.25 -3.89
C LEU A 4 -1.46 6.65 -2.69
N LEU A 5 -2.21 5.91 -1.87
CA LEU A 5 -1.66 5.15 -0.76
C LEU A 5 -1.64 3.66 -1.09
N HIS A 6 -0.53 3.02 -0.78
CA HIS A 6 -0.42 1.57 -0.64
C HIS A 6 -0.26 1.25 0.85
N VAL A 7 -1.02 0.29 1.37
CA VAL A 7 -1.02 -0.08 2.78
C VAL A 7 -0.63 -1.54 2.91
N THR A 8 0.31 -1.82 3.81
CA THR A 8 0.96 -3.14 3.89
C THR A 8 1.50 -3.40 5.30
N PRO A 9 1.68 -4.66 5.72
CA PRO A 9 2.43 -4.97 6.93
C PRO A 9 3.88 -4.47 6.87
N ARG A 10 4.40 -3.96 7.99
CA ARG A 10 5.76 -3.41 8.16
C ARG A 10 6.86 -4.36 7.67
N ARG A 11 6.69 -5.67 7.88
CA ARG A 11 7.62 -6.71 7.41
C ARG A 11 7.85 -6.70 5.88
N ASN A 12 6.90 -6.16 5.10
CA ASN A 12 7.01 -6.07 3.65
C ASN A 12 7.83 -4.85 3.19
N LEU A 13 8.22 -3.93 4.08
CA LEU A 13 8.98 -2.74 3.69
C LEU A 13 10.32 -3.08 3.04
N SER A 14 11.02 -4.10 3.54
CA SER A 14 12.34 -4.48 3.00
C SER A 14 12.25 -4.87 1.51
N SER A 15 11.25 -5.65 1.12
CA SER A 15 11.05 -6.02 -0.28
C SER A 15 10.55 -4.82 -1.10
N ILE A 16 9.67 -3.98 -0.54
CA ILE A 16 9.13 -2.81 -1.24
C ILE A 16 10.22 -1.76 -1.51
N TYR A 17 11.16 -1.54 -0.59
CA TYR A 17 12.29 -0.64 -0.85
C TYR A 17 13.20 -1.15 -1.96
N LYS A 18 13.39 -2.48 -2.06
CA LYS A 18 14.27 -3.09 -3.07
C LYS A 18 13.61 -3.21 -4.44
N LEU A 19 12.33 -3.58 -4.47
CA LEU A 19 11.64 -4.03 -5.68
C LEU A 19 10.53 -3.08 -6.12
N GLY A 20 10.10 -2.16 -5.27
CA GLY A 20 8.87 -1.41 -5.41
C GLY A 20 7.66 -2.22 -4.93
N VAL A 21 6.48 -1.61 -5.04
CA VAL A 21 5.21 -2.31 -4.84
C VAL A 21 4.99 -3.22 -6.05
N ASN A 22 5.31 -4.51 -5.88
CA ASN A 22 5.33 -5.50 -6.96
C ASN A 22 4.09 -6.44 -6.90
N PRO A 23 3.27 -6.52 -7.98
CA PRO A 23 2.12 -7.42 -8.07
C PRO A 23 2.44 -8.90 -7.91
N ASP A 24 3.68 -9.34 -8.13
CA ASP A 24 4.08 -10.74 -7.94
C ASP A 24 3.94 -11.22 -6.49
N PHE A 25 3.92 -10.28 -5.53
CA PHE A 25 3.68 -10.58 -4.10
C PHE A 25 2.22 -10.50 -3.70
N ALA A 26 1.31 -10.19 -4.63
CA ALA A 26 -0.11 -10.11 -4.36
C ALA A 26 -0.68 -11.52 -4.10
N LYS A 27 -1.50 -11.65 -3.04
CA LYS A 27 -2.17 -12.92 -2.69
C LYS A 27 -3.55 -13.09 -3.34
N CYS A 28 -3.94 -12.20 -4.25
CA CYS A 28 -5.23 -12.27 -4.94
C CYS A 28 -5.11 -13.06 -6.26
N PRO A 29 -6.23 -13.58 -6.79
CA PRO A 29 -6.22 -14.36 -8.04
C PRO A 29 -5.70 -13.59 -9.26
N ARG A 30 -5.68 -12.25 -9.19
CA ARG A 30 -5.08 -11.38 -10.19
C ARG A 30 -3.76 -10.86 -9.63
N ALA A 31 -2.68 -10.95 -10.39
CA ALA A 31 -1.39 -10.33 -10.07
C ALA A 31 -1.52 -8.80 -10.17
N GLU A 32 -2.16 -8.19 -9.18
CA GLU A 32 -2.43 -6.76 -9.10
C GLU A 32 -2.17 -6.27 -7.67
N CYS A 33 -1.43 -5.16 -7.55
CA CYS A 33 -1.39 -4.39 -6.32
C CYS A 33 -2.57 -3.44 -6.26
N TRP A 34 -3.07 -3.17 -5.05
CA TRP A 34 -4.13 -2.21 -4.82
C TRP A 34 -3.61 -0.94 -4.17
N PHE A 35 -4.30 0.16 -4.44
CA PHE A 35 -4.03 1.50 -3.95
C PHE A 35 -5.34 2.16 -3.57
N CYS A 36 -5.29 3.10 -2.63
CA CYS A 36 -6.46 3.86 -2.21
C CYS A 36 -6.21 5.37 -2.15
N SER A 37 -7.30 6.14 -2.16
CA SER A 37 -7.26 7.58 -1.93
C SER A 37 -6.82 7.87 -0.49
N PRO A 38 -6.24 9.05 -0.22
CA PRO A 38 -5.89 9.45 1.14
C PRO A 38 -7.07 9.42 2.13
N SER A 39 -8.29 9.70 1.67
CA SER A 39 -9.51 9.65 2.47
C SER A 39 -9.84 8.25 3.01
N LEU A 40 -9.34 7.18 2.37
CA LEU A 40 -9.55 5.80 2.80
C LEU A 40 -8.45 5.28 3.73
N ARG A 41 -7.50 6.11 4.18
CA ARG A 41 -6.35 5.68 4.98
C ARG A 41 -6.72 4.83 6.19
N ALA A 42 -7.68 5.29 7.01
CA ALA A 42 -8.07 4.60 8.24
C ALA A 42 -8.69 3.21 7.94
N TRP A 43 -9.61 3.17 6.97
CA TRP A 43 -10.19 1.92 6.48
C TRP A 43 -9.13 0.97 5.94
N ALA A 44 -8.18 1.47 5.14
CA ALA A 44 -7.13 0.67 4.53
C ALA A 44 -6.18 0.05 5.57
N ILE A 45 -5.85 0.79 6.63
CA ILE A 45 -5.06 0.26 7.76
C ILE A 45 -5.81 -0.88 8.44
N ALA A 46 -7.08 -0.67 8.80
CA ALA A 46 -7.89 -1.69 9.45
C ALA A 46 -8.05 -2.94 8.56
N HIS A 47 -8.35 -2.74 7.28
CA HIS A 47 -8.49 -3.81 6.29
C HIS A 47 -7.21 -4.66 6.18
N VAL A 48 -6.04 -4.02 6.12
CA VAL A 48 -4.75 -4.73 6.05
C VAL A 48 -4.45 -5.46 7.35
N ALA A 49 -4.69 -4.82 8.50
CA ALA A 49 -4.48 -5.43 9.80
C ALA A 49 -5.29 -6.73 9.95
N GLU A 50 -6.58 -6.68 9.63
CA GLU A 50 -7.48 -7.83 9.63
C GLU A 50 -7.04 -8.90 8.63
N ARG A 51 -6.86 -8.51 7.35
CA ARG A 51 -6.54 -9.43 6.25
C ARG A 51 -5.23 -10.19 6.46
N HIS A 52 -4.26 -9.57 7.12
CA HIS A 52 -2.96 -10.16 7.39
C HIS A 52 -2.77 -10.63 8.83
N SER A 53 -3.82 -10.52 9.67
CA SER A 53 -3.80 -10.86 11.09
C SER A 53 -2.61 -10.25 11.83
N VAL A 54 -2.43 -8.93 11.69
CA VAL A 54 -1.37 -8.16 12.36
C VAL A 54 -1.97 -7.05 13.22
N ASP A 55 -1.20 -6.58 14.20
CA ASP A 55 -1.55 -5.37 14.93
C ASP A 55 -1.60 -4.17 13.95
N PRO A 56 -2.62 -3.29 14.01
CA PRO A 56 -2.66 -2.05 13.23
C PRO A 56 -1.41 -1.16 13.38
N ARG A 57 -0.67 -1.26 14.50
CA ARG A 57 0.62 -0.59 14.75
C ARG A 57 1.75 -1.13 13.88
N ASP A 58 1.61 -2.36 13.39
CA ASP A 58 2.53 -3.01 12.46
C ASP A 58 2.13 -2.79 11.00
N VAL A 59 1.17 -1.93 10.72
CA VAL A 59 0.76 -1.55 9.37
C VAL A 59 1.41 -0.23 8.98
N VAL A 60 1.95 -0.16 7.76
CA VAL A 60 2.58 1.06 7.25
C VAL A 60 1.83 1.58 6.04
N VAL A 61 1.85 2.89 5.88
CA VAL A 61 1.20 3.60 4.78
C VAL A 61 2.28 4.18 3.90
N ILE A 62 2.30 3.75 2.64
CA ILE A 62 3.27 4.17 1.64
C ILE A 62 2.55 5.08 0.66
N ARG A 63 2.99 6.33 0.55
CA ARG A 63 2.51 7.23 -0.51
C ARG A 63 3.32 6.96 -1.77
N VAL A 64 2.63 6.72 -2.87
CA VAL A 64 3.23 6.46 -4.18
C VAL A 64 2.70 7.42 -5.23
N LYS A 65 3.47 7.61 -6.28
CA LYS A 65 3.02 8.24 -7.52
C LYS A 65 2.87 7.18 -8.60
N VAL A 66 1.72 7.16 -9.25
CA VAL A 66 1.43 6.20 -10.34
C VAL A 66 0.83 6.94 -11.53
N SER A 67 1.20 6.54 -12.75
CA SER A 67 0.54 7.07 -13.94
C SER A 67 -0.92 6.61 -13.98
N PRO A 68 -1.90 7.49 -14.27
CA PRO A 68 -3.29 7.09 -14.44
C PRO A 68 -3.49 5.99 -15.47
N THR A 69 -2.67 5.95 -16.53
CA THR A 69 -2.72 4.92 -17.59
C THR A 69 -2.33 3.52 -17.12
N GLN A 70 -1.69 3.41 -15.96
CA GLN A 70 -1.31 2.13 -15.34
C GLN A 70 -2.36 1.65 -14.32
N LEU A 71 -3.37 2.48 -14.03
CA LEU A 71 -4.34 2.22 -12.97
C LEU A 71 -5.68 1.78 -13.56
N THR A 72 -6.26 0.76 -12.95
CA THR A 72 -7.67 0.39 -13.15
C THR A 72 -8.46 0.87 -11.94
N HIS A 73 -9.38 1.81 -12.13
CA HIS A 73 -10.27 2.27 -11.06
C HIS A 73 -11.28 1.18 -10.70
N ARG A 74 -11.41 0.87 -9.41
CA ARG A 74 -12.33 -0.15 -8.88
C ARG A 74 -13.52 0.47 -8.12
N GLY A 75 -13.64 1.79 -8.13
CA GLY A 75 -14.70 2.53 -7.43
C GLY A 75 -14.33 2.85 -5.99
N LYS A 76 -15.13 3.74 -5.36
CA LYS A 76 -14.98 4.16 -3.95
C LYS A 76 -13.59 4.67 -3.57
N GLY A 77 -12.81 5.17 -4.52
CA GLY A 77 -11.43 5.61 -4.25
C GLY A 77 -10.42 4.47 -4.14
N LEU A 78 -10.67 3.34 -4.81
CA LEU A 78 -9.75 2.22 -4.94
C LEU A 78 -9.27 2.06 -6.37
N TRP A 79 -8.00 1.71 -6.52
CA TRP A 79 -7.36 1.41 -7.79
C TRP A 79 -6.53 0.14 -7.68
N THR A 80 -6.32 -0.52 -8.82
CA THR A 80 -5.39 -1.65 -8.95
C THR A 80 -4.37 -1.40 -10.06
N CYS A 81 -3.18 -1.95 -9.94
CA CYS A 81 -2.12 -1.91 -10.95
C CYS A 81 -1.47 -3.29 -11.08
N SER A 82 -1.33 -3.79 -12.31
CA SER A 82 -0.61 -5.03 -12.64
C SER A 82 0.87 -4.81 -12.97
N ARG A 83 1.40 -3.61 -12.71
CA ARG A 83 2.80 -3.25 -12.96
C ARG A 83 3.48 -2.88 -11.64
N VAL A 84 4.80 -3.08 -11.59
CA VAL A 84 5.62 -2.65 -10.46
C VAL A 84 5.61 -1.14 -10.33
N VAL A 85 5.29 -0.63 -9.13
CA VAL A 85 5.33 0.80 -8.81
C VAL A 85 6.56 1.08 -7.94
N ARG A 86 7.51 1.87 -8.48
CA ARG A 86 8.78 2.20 -7.80
C ARG A 86 8.84 3.62 -7.23
N GLU A 87 7.97 4.52 -7.69
CA GLU A 87 8.00 5.91 -7.25
C GLU A 87 7.31 6.08 -5.89
N ILE A 88 8.08 5.79 -4.83
CA ILE A 88 7.69 5.97 -3.44
C ILE A 88 8.01 7.40 -3.01
N VAL A 89 7.00 8.12 -2.55
CA VAL A 89 7.11 9.52 -2.11
C VAL A 89 7.44 9.62 -0.63
N SER A 90 6.76 8.81 0.20
CA SER A 90 6.96 8.81 1.65
C SER A 90 6.45 7.52 2.26
N VAL A 91 7.06 7.10 3.37
CA VAL A 91 6.59 5.98 4.19
C VAL A 91 6.23 6.51 5.57
N ALA A 92 4.99 6.27 6.01
CA ALA A 92 4.52 6.61 7.34
C ALA A 92 4.25 5.32 8.13
N VAL A 93 4.84 5.22 9.32
CA VAL A 93 4.51 4.20 10.30
C VAL A 93 3.32 4.68 11.14
N THR A 94 2.38 3.80 11.48
CA THR A 94 1.21 4.16 12.31
C THR A 94 1.59 4.50 13.74
N PHE A 95 2.76 4.06 14.21
CA PHE A 95 3.29 4.41 15.51
C PHE A 95 4.81 4.58 15.43
N ALA A 96 5.32 5.71 15.91
CA ALA A 96 6.73 5.84 16.22
C ALA A 96 6.95 5.19 17.60
N PRO A 97 7.94 4.30 17.79
CA PRO A 97 8.29 3.89 19.15
C PRO A 97 8.71 5.14 19.91
N VAL A 98 8.07 5.39 21.06
CA VAL A 98 8.67 6.26 22.07
C VAL A 98 9.94 5.51 22.51
N ALA A 99 11.11 6.10 22.26
CA ALA A 99 12.35 5.57 22.78
C ALA A 99 12.21 5.46 24.31
N ALA A 100 12.41 4.26 24.83
CA ALA A 100 12.51 4.00 26.27
C ALA A 100 13.86 4.51 26.80
#